data_AF-A0A9Y4U4A7-F1
#
_entry.id   AF-A0A9Y4U4A7-F1
#
_cell.length_a   1.000
_cell.length_b   1.000
_cell.length_c   1.000
_cell.angle_alpha   90.00
_cell.angle_beta   90.00
_cell.angle_gamma   90.00
#
_symmetry.space_group_name_H-M   'P 1'
#
loop_
_entity.id
_entity.type
_entity.pdbx_description
1 polymer ?
#
loop_
_entity_poly.entity_id
_entity_poly.type
_entity_poly.pdbx_seq_one_letter_code
_entity_poly.pdbx_strand_id
1 'polypeptide(L)'
;LHTFREVPRFRVLVCGGDGTVGWVLGVLEAVRHKLVCREPPIGIVPLGTGNDLARILRWGPGYSSEDPQHILVSVDEADEVLMDRWTILLDAQDFSEDGKDNGFLEPPKVCLYKPVVTLKEQSLVQTCRSKFRWLEFFNSA
;
A
#
# COMPACT_ATOMS: atom_id res chain seq x y z
N LEU A 1 -3.83 -9.37 20.18
CA LEU A 1 -2.88 -8.91 19.12
C LEU A 1 -1.74 -9.90 18.80
N HIS A 2 -1.72 -11.12 19.36
CA HIS A 2 -0.60 -12.06 19.21
C HIS A 2 -0.82 -13.15 18.13
N THR A 3 -2.06 -13.28 17.64
CA THR A 3 -2.51 -14.42 16.83
C THR A 3 -1.70 -14.65 15.55
N PHE A 4 -1.17 -13.59 14.92
CA PHE A 4 -0.43 -13.69 13.66
C PHE A 4 1.09 -13.60 13.82
N ARG A 5 1.62 -13.47 15.06
CA ARG A 5 3.07 -13.31 15.26
C ARG A 5 3.89 -14.50 14.78
N GLU A 6 3.38 -15.70 15.03
CA GLU A 6 4.05 -16.96 14.72
C GLU A 6 3.66 -17.53 13.36
N VAL A 7 2.73 -16.88 12.65
CA VAL A 7 2.30 -17.33 11.32
C VAL A 7 3.41 -17.00 10.32
N PRO A 8 4.05 -18.01 9.69
CA PRO A 8 5.23 -17.79 8.86
C PRO A 8 4.90 -17.12 7.53
N ARG A 9 3.66 -17.29 7.05
CA ARG A 9 3.17 -16.73 5.79
C ARG A 9 1.71 -16.31 5.94
N PHE A 10 1.46 -15.02 5.81
CA PHE A 10 0.12 -14.46 5.71
C PHE A 10 0.14 -13.26 4.78
N ARG A 11 -1.04 -12.84 4.35
CA ARG A 11 -1.26 -11.66 3.53
C ARG A 11 -2.22 -10.73 4.26
N VAL A 12 -2.09 -9.43 3.99
CA VAL A 12 -2.97 -8.42 4.57
C VAL A 12 -3.83 -7.85 3.44
N LEU A 13 -5.14 -7.82 3.64
CA LEU A 13 -6.06 -7.14 2.74
C LEU A 13 -6.53 -5.85 3.39
N VAL A 14 -6.26 -4.72 2.74
CA VAL A 14 -6.64 -3.39 3.22
C VAL A 14 -7.85 -2.91 2.44
N CYS A 15 -8.97 -2.73 3.13
CA CYS A 15 -10.20 -2.22 2.55
C CYS A 15 -10.33 -0.72 2.89
N GLY A 16 -9.94 0.15 1.96
CA GLY A 16 -9.84 1.59 2.22
C GLY A 16 -9.23 2.36 1.06
N GLY A 17 -8.70 3.55 1.35
CA GLY A 17 -7.95 4.36 0.38
C GLY A 17 -6.46 4.45 0.73
N ASP A 18 -5.72 5.32 0.05
CA ASP A 18 -4.27 5.47 0.21
C ASP A 18 -3.84 5.78 1.66
N GLY A 19 -4.63 6.61 2.38
CA GLY A 19 -4.38 6.91 3.79
C GLY A 19 -4.50 5.69 4.70
N THR A 20 -5.46 4.80 4.43
CA THR A 20 -5.63 3.54 5.19
C THR A 20 -4.45 2.60 4.93
N VAL A 21 -4.01 2.49 3.67
CA VAL A 21 -2.84 1.68 3.30
C VAL A 21 -1.58 2.21 3.99
N GLY A 22 -1.36 3.52 3.99
CA GLY A 22 -0.25 4.17 4.71
C GLY A 22 -0.27 3.89 6.22
N TRP A 23 -1.45 3.98 6.86
CA TRP A 23 -1.60 3.65 8.27
C TRP A 23 -1.25 2.18 8.58
N VAL A 24 -1.77 1.24 7.78
CA VAL A 24 -1.45 -0.20 7.93
C VAL A 24 0.04 -0.47 7.76
N LEU A 25 0.68 0.14 6.76
CA LEU A 25 2.13 0.04 6.55
C LEU A 25 2.92 0.55 7.76
N GLY A 26 2.50 1.67 8.36
CA GLY A 26 3.10 2.19 9.58
C GLY A 26 2.94 1.24 10.78
N VAL A 27 1.77 0.63 10.94
CA VAL A 27 1.54 -0.38 12.00
C VAL A 27 2.41 -1.61 11.79
N LEU A 28 2.48 -2.14 10.56
CA LEU A 28 3.31 -3.29 10.22
C LEU A 28 4.79 -3.03 10.46
N GLU A 29 5.28 -1.84 10.11
CA GLU A 29 6.65 -1.41 10.41
C GLU A 29 6.94 -1.38 11.91
N ALA A 30 6.03 -0.81 12.72
CA ALA A 30 6.18 -0.75 14.17
C ALA A 30 6.23 -2.12 14.84
N VAL A 31 5.53 -3.13 14.30
CA VAL A 31 5.49 -4.49 14.85
C VAL A 31 6.41 -5.48 14.14
N ARG A 32 7.10 -5.10 13.05
CA ARG A 32 7.89 -5.95 12.16
C ARG A 32 8.87 -6.87 12.91
N HIS A 33 9.56 -6.34 13.91
CA HIS A 33 10.54 -7.08 14.71
C HIS A 33 9.92 -8.17 15.61
N LYS A 34 8.59 -8.14 15.80
CA LYS A 34 7.82 -9.11 16.61
C LYS A 34 7.11 -10.17 15.76
N LEU A 35 7.21 -10.09 14.43
CA LEU A 35 6.56 -11.02 13.50
C LEU A 35 7.59 -11.99 12.91
N VAL A 36 7.21 -13.27 12.76
CA VAL A 36 7.98 -14.25 11.98
C VAL A 36 7.95 -13.87 10.50
N CYS A 37 6.77 -13.52 9.96
CA CYS A 37 6.64 -12.94 8.63
C CYS A 37 6.87 -11.42 8.71
N ARG A 38 8.08 -10.98 8.36
CA ARG A 38 8.50 -9.56 8.50
C ARG A 38 7.88 -8.62 7.48
N GLU A 39 7.57 -9.13 6.30
CA GLU A 39 7.08 -8.36 5.15
C GLU A 39 5.92 -9.10 4.49
N PRO A 40 4.74 -9.16 5.15
CA PRO A 40 3.57 -9.78 4.54
C PRO A 40 3.11 -8.95 3.31
N PRO A 41 2.81 -9.59 2.18
CA PRO A 41 2.24 -8.90 1.02
C PRO A 41 0.89 -8.25 1.34
N ILE A 42 0.64 -7.07 0.78
CA ILE A 42 -0.59 -6.29 1.01
C ILE A 42 -1.41 -6.15 -0.27
N GLY A 43 -2.65 -6.63 -0.25
CA GLY A 43 -3.67 -6.32 -1.26
C GLY A 43 -4.55 -5.15 -0.85
N ILE A 44 -5.15 -4.47 -1.83
CA ILE A 44 -5.99 -3.29 -1.61
C ILE A 44 -7.38 -3.51 -2.21
N VAL A 45 -8.42 -3.22 -1.44
CA VAL A 45 -9.79 -3.02 -1.94
C VAL A 45 -10.09 -1.53 -1.90
N PRO A 46 -10.27 -0.86 -3.06
CA PRO A 46 -10.39 0.59 -3.14
C PRO A 46 -11.76 1.09 -2.64
N LEU A 47 -11.92 1.21 -1.33
CA LEU A 47 -13.13 1.73 -0.67
C LEU A 47 -13.03 3.22 -0.31
N GLY A 48 -11.86 3.84 -0.50
CA GLY A 48 -11.62 5.24 -0.15
C GLY A 48 -11.97 6.24 -1.26
N THR A 49 -11.76 7.51 -0.96
CA THR A 49 -11.86 8.62 -1.94
C THR A 49 -10.58 8.79 -2.75
N GLY A 50 -9.42 8.64 -2.11
CA GLY A 50 -8.09 8.54 -2.74
C GLY A 50 -7.70 7.06 -2.88
N ASN A 51 -7.64 6.57 -4.12
CA ASN A 51 -7.34 5.18 -4.48
C ASN A 51 -6.21 5.12 -5.51
N ASP A 52 -5.24 6.02 -5.43
CA ASP A 52 -4.19 6.15 -6.44
C ASP A 52 -3.26 4.93 -6.46
N LEU A 53 -2.93 4.37 -5.29
CA LEU A 53 -2.20 3.11 -5.20
C LEU A 53 -2.98 1.96 -5.84
N ALA A 54 -4.30 1.89 -5.61
CA ALA A 54 -5.13 0.87 -6.22
C ALA A 54 -5.19 0.99 -7.76
N ARG A 55 -5.19 2.21 -8.31
CA ARG A 55 -5.11 2.45 -9.75
C ARG A 55 -3.77 2.02 -10.33
N ILE A 56 -2.67 2.38 -9.68
CA ILE A 56 -1.31 2.01 -10.08
C ILE A 56 -1.15 0.49 -10.07
N LEU A 57 -1.66 -0.18 -9.03
CA LEU A 57 -1.62 -1.63 -8.83
C LEU A 57 -2.77 -2.37 -9.53
N ARG A 58 -3.53 -1.68 -10.39
CA ARG A 58 -4.58 -2.24 -11.26
C ARG A 58 -5.76 -2.90 -10.53
N TRP A 59 -5.98 -2.59 -9.26
CA TRP A 59 -7.20 -2.95 -8.52
C TRP A 59 -8.43 -2.12 -8.92
N GLY A 60 -8.22 -1.07 -9.70
CA GLY A 60 -9.27 -0.22 -10.23
C GLY A 60 -9.49 1.06 -9.42
N PRO A 61 -10.39 1.93 -9.88
CA PRO A 61 -10.58 3.28 -9.32
C PRO A 61 -11.43 3.30 -8.03
N GLY A 62 -12.15 2.22 -7.74
CA GLY A 62 -13.12 2.13 -6.66
C GLY A 62 -13.79 0.76 -6.63
N TYR A 63 -14.38 0.41 -5.51
CA TYR A 63 -15.12 -0.84 -5.32
C TYR A 63 -16.50 -0.78 -5.98
N SER A 64 -16.84 -1.81 -6.75
CA SER A 64 -18.05 -1.91 -7.57
C SER A 64 -19.06 -2.95 -7.05
N SER A 65 -19.08 -3.24 -5.74
CA SER A 65 -19.97 -4.24 -5.13
C SER A 65 -19.73 -5.68 -5.64
N GLU A 66 -18.49 -6.00 -6.01
CA GLU A 66 -18.10 -7.36 -6.38
C GLU A 66 -18.25 -8.34 -5.21
N ASP A 67 -18.50 -9.60 -5.54
CA ASP A 67 -18.57 -10.70 -4.57
C ASP A 67 -17.25 -10.80 -3.76
N PRO A 68 -17.31 -10.74 -2.41
CA PRO A 68 -16.13 -10.88 -1.57
C PRO A 68 -15.30 -12.13 -1.85
N GLN A 69 -15.93 -13.25 -2.25
CA GLN A 69 -15.16 -14.46 -2.60
C GLN A 69 -14.29 -14.23 -3.83
N HIS A 70 -14.83 -13.56 -4.85
CA HIS A 70 -14.09 -13.20 -6.05
C HIS A 70 -12.90 -12.27 -5.74
N ILE A 71 -13.08 -11.32 -4.82
CA ILE A 71 -12.00 -10.43 -4.37
C ILE A 71 -10.89 -11.24 -3.70
N LEU A 72 -11.25 -12.17 -2.80
CA LEU A 72 -10.26 -13.00 -2.09
C LEU A 72 -9.46 -13.89 -3.04
N VAL A 73 -10.12 -14.51 -4.03
CA VAL A 73 -9.43 -15.27 -5.10
C VAL A 73 -8.52 -14.36 -5.91
N SER A 74 -9.01 -13.18 -6.29
CA SER A 74 -8.22 -12.20 -7.05
C SER A 74 -6.96 -11.78 -6.30
N VAL A 75 -7.07 -11.54 -4.98
CA VAL A 75 -5.94 -11.21 -4.09
C VAL A 75 -5.01 -12.40 -3.90
N ASP A 76 -5.53 -13.63 -3.84
CA ASP A 76 -4.70 -14.83 -3.71
C ASP A 76 -3.75 -14.98 -4.91
N GLU A 77 -4.32 -14.92 -6.11
CA GLU A 77 -3.68 -15.13 -7.41
C GLU A 77 -2.90 -13.92 -7.95
N ALA A 78 -3.09 -12.73 -7.38
CA ALA A 78 -2.41 -11.50 -7.83
C ALA A 78 -0.88 -11.60 -7.73
N ASP A 79 -0.18 -10.79 -8.52
CA ASP A 79 1.28 -10.76 -8.52
C ASP A 79 1.81 -9.94 -7.33
N GLU A 80 2.99 -10.27 -6.82
CA GLU A 80 3.66 -9.48 -5.79
C GLU A 80 4.63 -8.50 -6.43
N VAL A 81 4.53 -7.22 -6.04
CA VAL A 81 5.39 -6.14 -6.52
C VAL A 81 6.05 -5.43 -5.35
N LEU A 82 7.33 -5.13 -5.51
CA LEU A 82 8.08 -4.33 -4.55
C LEU A 82 7.88 -2.85 -4.86
N MET A 83 7.53 -2.07 -3.83
CA MET A 83 7.42 -0.62 -3.93
C MET A 83 8.33 0.06 -2.91
N ASP A 84 8.93 1.17 -3.34
CA ASP A 84 9.63 2.08 -2.44
C ASP A 84 8.61 2.84 -1.60
N ARG A 85 8.72 2.75 -0.27
CA ARG A 85 8.07 3.68 0.65
C ARG A 85 9.13 4.67 1.13
N TRP A 86 8.85 5.96 1.03
CA TRP A 86 9.79 7.00 1.45
C TRP A 86 9.30 7.62 2.75
N THR A 87 10.21 7.71 3.73
CA THR A 87 9.98 8.51 4.94
C THR A 87 10.83 9.76 4.85
N ILE A 88 10.17 10.91 4.93
CA ILE A 88 10.80 12.23 4.88
C ILE A 88 10.79 12.79 6.29
N LEU A 89 11.97 12.94 6.88
CA LEU A 89 12.15 13.70 8.13
C LEU A 89 12.55 15.13 7.78
N LEU A 90 11.79 16.09 8.30
CA LEU A 90 12.06 17.50 8.19
C LEU A 90 12.54 17.99 9.56
N ASP A 91 13.83 18.31 9.66
CA ASP A 91 14.42 18.90 10.86
C ASP A 91 14.41 20.42 10.72
N ALA A 92 13.53 21.09 11.46
CA ALA A 92 13.51 22.54 11.57
C ALA A 92 14.31 22.90 12.83
N GLN A 93 15.51 23.48 12.66
CA GLN A 93 16.24 24.02 13.80
C GLN A 93 15.48 25.24 14.34
N ASP A 94 15.10 25.22 15.62
CA ASP A 94 14.51 26.36 16.29
C ASP A 94 15.50 27.52 16.29
N PHE A 95 15.06 28.66 15.75
CA PHE A 95 15.82 29.91 15.81
C PHE A 95 15.94 30.35 17.26
N SER A 96 17.14 30.32 17.83
CA SER A 96 17.41 31.05 19.06
C SER A 96 17.27 32.54 18.77
N GLU A 97 16.33 33.20 19.45
CA GLU A 97 16.23 34.66 19.53
C GLU A 97 17.50 35.22 20.17
N ASP A 98 18.53 35.48 19.37
CA ASP A 98 19.52 36.49 19.74
C ASP A 98 19.96 37.24 18.49
N GLY A 99 19.43 38.46 18.37
CA GLY A 99 19.65 39.32 17.23
C GLY A 99 21.11 39.74 17.15
N LYS A 100 21.85 39.16 16.20
CA LYS A 100 22.97 39.72 15.43
C LYS A 100 23.70 38.57 14.71
N ASP A 101 23.26 38.24 13.50
CA ASP A 101 24.19 38.06 12.38
C ASP A 101 23.41 37.97 11.07
N ASN A 102 24.06 38.26 9.95
CA ASN A 102 23.53 38.11 8.59
C ASN A 102 23.39 36.62 8.20
N GLY A 103 22.61 35.87 8.97
CA GLY A 103 22.59 34.42 8.98
C GLY A 103 21.97 33.82 7.72
N PHE A 104 22.80 33.17 6.91
CA PHE A 104 22.35 32.20 5.92
C PHE A 104 21.54 31.12 6.64
N LEU A 105 20.24 31.13 6.42
CA LEU A 105 19.32 30.11 6.90
C LEU A 105 19.66 28.79 6.22
N GLU A 106 20.31 27.86 6.92
CA GLU A 106 20.51 26.52 6.38
C GLU A 106 19.14 25.90 6.09
N PRO A 107 18.89 25.40 4.86
CA PRO A 107 17.62 24.76 4.55
C PRO A 107 17.43 23.53 5.47
N PRO A 108 16.18 23.23 5.87
CA PRO A 108 15.89 22.09 6.73
C PRO A 108 16.51 20.83 6.16
N LYS A 109 17.21 20.08 7.01
CA LYS A 109 17.85 18.83 6.59
C LYS A 109 16.75 17.83 6.27
N VAL A 110 16.74 17.38 5.02
CA VAL A 110 15.82 16.35 4.54
C VAL A 110 16.52 15.00 4.65
N CYS A 111 16.12 14.20 5.63
CA CYS A 111 16.58 12.81 5.74
C CYS A 111 15.57 11.88 5.06
N LEU A 112 16.05 11.06 4.12
CA LEU A 112 15.23 10.11 3.36
C LEU A 112 15.57 8.69 3.78
N TYR A 113 14.56 7.95 4.27
CA TYR A 113 14.64 6.51 4.51
C TYR A 113 13.73 5.77 3.52
N LYS A 114 14.23 4.68 2.92
CA LYS A 114 13.52 3.89 1.90
C LYS A 114 13.29 2.44 2.32
N PRO A 115 12.28 2.14 3.14
CA PRO A 115 11.83 0.77 3.30
C PRO A 115 11.14 0.31 2.01
N VAL A 116 11.49 -0.89 1.55
CA VAL A 116 10.75 -1.58 0.49
C VAL A 116 9.56 -2.28 1.12
N VAL A 117 8.40 -2.22 0.45
CA VAL A 117 7.17 -2.89 0.87
C VAL A 117 6.65 -3.77 -0.25
N THR A 118 6.03 -4.89 0.10
CA THR A 118 5.44 -5.82 -0.88
C THR A 118 3.95 -5.57 -0.99
N LEU A 119 3.50 -5.13 -2.16
CA LEU A 119 2.09 -4.96 -2.47
C LEU A 119 1.65 -6.00 -3.50
N LYS A 120 0.35 -6.27 -3.58
CA LYS A 120 -0.24 -7.13 -4.61
C LYS A 120 -0.69 -6.25 -5.78
N GLU A 121 -0.37 -6.65 -7.00
CA GLU A 121 -0.81 -6.04 -8.26
C GLU A 121 -1.72 -7.02 -8.99
N GLN A 122 -2.86 -6.56 -9.53
CA GLN A 122 -3.70 -7.43 -10.35
C GLN A 122 -2.95 -7.91 -11.59
N SER A 123 -2.92 -9.23 -11.79
CA SER A 123 -2.27 -9.83 -12.93
C SER A 123 -3.00 -9.45 -14.22
N LEU A 124 -2.24 -9.13 -15.27
CA LEU A 124 -2.82 -8.87 -16.60
C LEU A 124 -3.66 -10.05 -17.09
N VAL A 125 -3.28 -11.27 -16.74
CA VAL A 125 -4.04 -12.48 -17.10
C VAL A 125 -5.43 -12.48 -16.46
N GLN A 126 -5.54 -12.08 -15.19
CA GLN A 126 -6.83 -11.97 -14.51
C GLN A 126 -7.67 -10.83 -15.05
N THR A 127 -7.06 -9.66 -15.29
CA THR A 127 -7.75 -8.53 -15.92
C THR A 127 -8.29 -8.92 -17.29
N CYS A 128 -7.51 -9.64 -18.10
CA CYS A 128 -7.95 -10.18 -19.38
C CYS A 128 -9.08 -11.20 -19.19
N ARG A 129 -8.95 -12.19 -18.30
CA ARG A 129 -10.01 -13.18 -18.05
C ARG A 129 -11.34 -12.54 -17.66
N SER A 130 -11.31 -11.52 -16.81
CA SER A 130 -12.51 -10.77 -16.42
C SER A 130 -13.12 -10.06 -17.63
N LYS A 131 -12.32 -9.32 -18.42
CA LYS A 131 -12.78 -8.66 -19.66
C LYS A 131 -13.27 -9.62 -20.75
N PHE A 132 -12.64 -10.77 -20.92
CA PHE A 132 -13.04 -11.76 -21.93
C PHE A 132 -14.29 -12.53 -21.50
N ARG A 133 -14.52 -12.77 -20.20
CA ARG A 133 -15.79 -13.32 -19.70
C ARG A 133 -16.97 -12.41 -20.06
N TRP A 134 -16.78 -11.09 -20.07
CA TRP A 134 -17.78 -10.14 -20.58
C TRP A 134 -18.04 -10.30 -22.09
N LEU A 135 -16.99 -10.52 -22.90
CA LEU A 135 -17.13 -10.77 -24.34
C LEU A 135 -17.86 -12.09 -24.65
N GLU A 136 -17.63 -13.14 -23.87
CA GLU A 136 -18.39 -14.41 -24.00
C GLU A 136 -19.87 -14.23 -23.62
N PHE A 137 -20.16 -13.41 -22.60
CA PHE A 137 -21.53 -13.08 -22.21
C PHE A 137 -22.27 -12.28 -23.29
N PHE A 138 -21.60 -11.34 -23.95
CA PHE A 138 -22.16 -10.59 -25.08
C PHE A 138 -22.32 -11.43 -26.35
N ASN A 139 -21.46 -12.42 -26.60
CA ASN A 139 -21.59 -13.32 -27.76
C ASN A 139 -22.59 -14.47 -27.54
N SER A 140 -23.13 -14.63 -26.32
CA SER A 140 -24.19 -15.60 -26.01
C SER A 140 -25.58 -14.96 -25.87
N ALA A 141 -25.73 -13.67 -26.15
CA ALA A 141 -27.00 -12.94 -26.19
C ALA A 141 -27.39 -12.59 -27.63
#